data_AF-A0A9D4J3C7-F1
#
_entry.id   AF-A0A9D4J3C7-F1
#
_cell.length_a   1.000
_cell.length_b   1.000
_cell.length_c   1.000
_cell.angle_alpha   90.00
_cell.angle_beta   90.00
_cell.angle_gamma   90.00
#
_symmetry.space_group_name_H-M   'P 1'
#
loop_
_entity.id
_entity.type
_entity.pdbx_description
1 polymer ?
#
loop_
_entity_poly.entity_id
_entity_poly.type
_entity_poly.pdbx_seq_one_letter_code
_entity_poly.pdbx_strand_id
1 'polypeptide(L)'
;MSEYPPEMRQALSGNLDLSKMPYLERNTFKAFQNPKHDWRDGTLKSSFNYLLLDPRITKNLPNRECNMNKLDVFRTFISAIFYIGKGMRDRPYFHLYEAIKHKKSPTKKVHLVA
;
A
#
# COMPACT_ATOMS: atom_id res chain seq x y z
N MET A 1 5.41 20.96 4.63
CA MET A 1 3.96 20.95 4.97
C MET A 1 3.06 21.31 3.78
N SER A 2 3.51 22.10 2.80
CA SER A 2 2.74 22.45 1.59
C SER A 2 2.59 21.31 0.58
N GLU A 3 3.44 20.28 0.65
CA GLU A 3 3.43 19.15 -0.30
C GLU A 3 2.33 18.12 -0.03
N TYR A 4 1.66 18.18 1.13
CA TYR A 4 0.61 17.23 1.47
C TYR A 4 -0.77 17.68 0.96
N PRO A 5 -1.62 16.74 0.50
CA PRO A 5 -3.02 16.99 0.23
C PRO A 5 -3.74 17.61 1.45
N PRO A 6 -4.81 18.41 1.23
CA PRO A 6 -5.55 19.09 2.30
C PRO A 6 -5.96 18.17 3.46
N GLU A 7 -6.44 16.97 3.16
CA GLU A 7 -6.90 15.98 4.14
C GLU A 7 -5.76 15.51 5.03
N MET A 8 -4.59 15.26 4.42
CA MET A 8 -3.40 14.86 5.15
C MET A 8 -2.83 16.01 5.99
N ARG A 9 -2.93 17.25 5.51
CA ARG A 9 -2.58 18.44 6.33
C ARG A 9 -3.48 18.56 7.57
N GLN A 10 -4.78 18.36 7.42
CA GLN A 10 -5.73 18.35 8.56
C GLN A 10 -5.42 17.21 9.54
N ALA A 11 -5.10 16.02 9.03
CA ALA A 11 -4.68 14.89 9.85
C ALA A 11 -3.42 15.21 10.66
N LEU A 12 -2.40 15.78 10.01
CA LEU A 12 -1.14 16.14 10.65
C LEU A 12 -1.28 17.34 11.61
N SER A 13 -2.31 18.16 11.47
CA SER A 13 -2.64 19.23 12.43
C SER A 13 -3.51 18.75 13.59
N GLY A 14 -3.97 17.50 13.59
CA GLY A 14 -4.87 16.95 14.61
C GLY A 14 -6.34 17.39 14.45
N ASN A 15 -6.70 17.99 13.31
CA ASN A 15 -8.02 18.57 13.06
C ASN A 15 -8.83 17.75 12.03
N LEU A 16 -8.47 16.47 11.82
CA LEU A 16 -9.18 15.63 10.87
C LEU A 16 -10.55 15.26 11.41
N ASP A 17 -11.59 15.65 10.68
CA ASP A 17 -12.96 15.21 10.92
C ASP A 17 -13.12 13.73 10.54
N LEU A 18 -13.17 12.87 11.55
CA LEU A 18 -13.37 11.43 11.37
C LEU A 18 -14.85 11.03 11.25
N SER A 19 -15.80 11.96 11.44
CA SER A 19 -17.24 11.64 11.42
C SER A 19 -17.69 11.05 10.07
N LYS A 20 -17.02 11.44 8.99
CA LYS A 20 -17.30 10.98 7.61
C LYS A 20 -16.58 9.68 7.25
N MET A 21 -15.60 9.23 8.04
CA MET A 21 -14.77 8.07 7.70
C MET A 21 -15.59 6.79 7.49
N PRO A 22 -16.56 6.41 8.35
CA PRO A 22 -17.36 5.21 8.14
C PRO A 22 -18.16 5.24 6.84
N TYR A 23 -18.66 6.42 6.45
CA TYR A 23 -19.40 6.61 5.20
C TYR A 23 -18.48 6.47 3.98
N LEU A 24 -17.31 7.12 4.00
CA LEU A 24 -16.32 7.05 2.93
C LEU A 24 -15.79 5.63 2.74
N GLU A 25 -15.50 4.94 3.85
CA GLU A 25 -15.08 3.54 3.85
C GLU A 25 -16.12 2.66 3.14
N ARG A 26 -17.38 2.74 3.58
CA ARG A 26 -18.48 1.96 2.99
C ARG A 26 -18.64 2.23 1.50
N ASN A 27 -18.60 3.49 1.08
CA ASN A 27 -18.72 3.86 -0.33
C ASN A 27 -17.55 3.35 -1.18
N THR A 28 -16.33 3.42 -0.65
CA THR A 28 -15.12 2.95 -1.34
C THR A 28 -15.20 1.45 -1.59
N PHE A 29 -15.62 0.68 -0.58
CA PHE A 29 -15.72 -0.77 -0.71
C PHE A 29 -16.92 -1.23 -1.55
N LYS A 30 -17.99 -0.43 -1.65
CA LYS A 30 -19.20 -0.79 -2.41
C LYS A 30 -18.90 -1.12 -3.88
N ALA A 31 -17.96 -0.43 -4.51
CA ALA A 31 -17.54 -0.71 -5.89
C ALA A 31 -17.00 -2.13 -6.06
N PHE A 32 -16.26 -2.63 -5.07
CA PHE A 32 -15.61 -3.96 -5.09
C PHE A 32 -16.55 -5.10 -4.64
N GLN A 33 -17.78 -4.79 -4.24
CA GLN A 33 -18.76 -5.80 -3.82
C GLN A 33 -19.60 -6.35 -4.97
N ASN A 34 -19.55 -5.75 -6.16
CA ASN A 34 -20.33 -6.23 -7.30
C ASN A 34 -19.66 -7.48 -7.92
N PRO A 35 -20.26 -8.68 -7.80
CA PRO A 35 -19.71 -9.90 -8.36
C PRO A 35 -19.86 -9.98 -9.88
N LYS A 36 -20.65 -9.10 -10.50
CA LYS A 36 -20.82 -9.00 -11.96
C LYS A 36 -19.70 -8.22 -12.65
N HIS A 37 -18.78 -7.65 -11.87
CA HIS A 37 -17.63 -6.95 -12.41
C HIS A 37 -16.47 -7.93 -12.52
N ASP A 38 -15.87 -8.03 -13.71
CA ASP A 38 -14.71 -8.90 -13.95
C ASP A 38 -13.44 -8.28 -13.36
N TRP A 39 -13.23 -8.49 -12.06
CA TRP A 39 -12.00 -8.13 -11.39
C TRP A 39 -10.88 -9.11 -11.79
N ARG A 40 -9.68 -8.60 -12.01
CA ARG A 40 -8.48 -9.42 -12.16
C ARG A 40 -8.30 -10.25 -10.88
N ASP A 41 -8.28 -11.58 -11.02
CA ASP A 41 -8.28 -12.56 -9.92
C ASP A 41 -9.61 -12.65 -9.12
N GLY A 42 -10.72 -12.16 -9.70
CA GLY A 42 -12.06 -12.22 -9.12
C GLY A 42 -12.21 -11.37 -7.86
N THR A 43 -13.10 -11.77 -6.95
CA THR A 43 -13.35 -11.09 -5.66
C THR A 43 -12.42 -11.54 -4.54
N LEU A 44 -11.41 -12.37 -4.85
CA LEU A 44 -10.47 -12.90 -3.87
C LEU A 44 -9.58 -11.78 -3.32
N LYS A 45 -9.58 -11.60 -1.99
CA LYS A 45 -8.68 -10.66 -1.30
C LYS A 45 -7.25 -11.20 -1.23
N SER A 46 -6.56 -11.25 -2.37
CA SER A 46 -5.20 -11.80 -2.52
C SER A 46 -4.10 -10.74 -2.47
N SER A 47 -4.45 -9.44 -2.48
CA SER A 47 -3.52 -8.32 -2.40
C SER A 47 -3.59 -7.59 -1.05
N PHE A 48 -2.45 -7.08 -0.59
CA PHE A 48 -2.33 -6.24 0.59
C PHE A 48 -1.36 -5.09 0.32
N ASN A 49 -1.49 -3.98 1.06
CA ASN A 49 -0.47 -2.92 1.03
C ASN A 49 0.57 -3.19 2.12
N TYR A 50 1.82 -2.86 1.84
CA TYR A 50 2.88 -2.85 2.85
C TYR A 50 3.60 -1.50 2.79
N LEU A 51 4.11 -1.10 3.95
CA LEU A 51 4.83 0.17 4.12
C LEU A 51 6.26 -0.15 4.49
N LEU A 52 7.22 0.55 3.89
CA LEU A 52 8.59 0.58 4.40
C LEU A 52 8.81 1.88 5.17
N LEU A 53 9.33 1.73 6.39
CA LEU A 53 9.53 2.81 7.34
C LEU A 53 11.03 3.06 7.53
N ASP A 54 11.46 4.31 7.53
CA ASP A 54 12.85 4.68 7.76
C ASP A 54 13.19 4.51 9.26
N PRO A 55 14.06 3.56 9.64
CA PRO A 55 14.40 3.32 11.04
C PRO A 55 15.08 4.51 11.71
N ARG A 56 15.73 5.39 10.94
CA ARG A 56 16.38 6.62 11.46
C ARG A 56 15.34 7.66 11.88
N ILE A 57 14.14 7.60 11.31
CA ILE A 57 13.00 8.46 11.67
C ILE A 57 12.16 7.76 12.74
N THR A 58 11.88 6.46 12.59
CA THR A 58 11.09 5.71 13.57
C THR A 58 11.83 5.50 14.89
N LYS A 59 13.16 5.57 14.97
CA LYS A 59 13.96 5.51 16.22
C LYS A 59 13.32 4.65 17.32
N ASN A 60 12.97 3.41 16.98
CA ASN A 60 12.22 2.49 17.84
C ASN A 60 10.91 3.08 18.43
N LEU A 61 10.03 3.57 17.55
CA LEU A 61 8.77 4.26 17.88
C LEU A 61 7.92 3.50 18.92
N PRO A 62 7.74 2.16 18.82
CA PRO A 62 6.98 1.40 19.80
C PRO A 62 7.50 1.54 21.24
N ASN A 63 8.81 1.73 21.44
CA ASN A 63 9.37 1.87 22.79
C ASN A 63 9.25 3.29 23.35
N ARG A 64 9.05 4.31 22.50
CA ARG A 64 8.98 5.71 22.92
C ARG A 64 7.57 6.30 22.87
N GLU A 65 6.61 5.61 22.26
CA GLU A 65 5.24 6.09 22.12
C GLU A 65 4.58 6.42 23.46
N CYS A 66 4.95 5.70 24.54
CA CYS A 66 4.44 5.93 25.88
C CYS A 66 4.78 7.32 26.44
N ASN A 67 5.82 7.97 25.92
CA ASN A 67 6.28 9.30 26.33
C ASN A 67 5.92 10.38 25.31
N MET A 68 5.08 10.06 24.31
CA MET A 68 4.69 10.96 23.24
C MET A 68 3.17 11.15 23.23
N ASN A 69 2.69 12.32 22.80
CA ASN A 69 1.28 12.46 22.50
C ASN A 69 0.94 11.69 21.20
N LYS A 70 -0.33 11.29 21.05
CA LYS A 70 -0.77 10.49 19.89
C LYS A 70 -0.54 11.18 18.54
N LEU A 71 -0.60 12.51 18.49
CA LEU A 71 -0.39 13.28 17.26
C LEU A 71 1.07 13.24 16.81
N ASP A 72 2.01 13.30 17.74
CA ASP A 72 3.45 13.23 17.43
C ASP A 72 3.89 11.80 17.09
N VAL A 73 3.27 10.79 17.70
CA VAL A 73 3.40 9.39 17.25
C VAL A 73 2.95 9.26 15.80
N PHE A 74 1.75 9.80 15.47
CA PHE A 74 1.21 9.77 14.11
C PHE A 74 2.08 10.53 13.11
N ARG A 75 2.55 11.75 13.45
CA ARG A 75 3.47 12.53 12.61
C ARG A 75 4.79 11.79 12.35
N THR A 76 5.35 11.15 13.37
CA THR A 76 6.56 10.34 13.23
C THR A 76 6.31 9.16 12.29
N PHE A 77 5.18 8.46 12.47
CA PHE A 77 4.80 7.34 11.62
C PHE A 77 4.68 7.76 10.15
N ILE A 78 3.92 8.82 9.85
CA ILE A 78 3.76 9.33 8.48
C ILE A 78 5.11 9.76 7.89
N SER A 79 5.91 10.51 8.66
CA SER A 79 7.22 10.99 8.18
C SER A 79 8.22 9.87 7.93
N ALA A 80 8.04 8.71 8.58
CA ALA A 80 8.91 7.56 8.38
C ALA A 80 8.57 6.76 7.12
N ILE A 81 7.36 6.88 6.57
CA ILE A 81 6.98 6.14 5.36
C ILE A 81 7.77 6.69 4.17
N PHE A 82 8.68 5.88 3.63
CA PHE A 82 9.44 6.23 2.42
C PHE A 82 9.02 5.41 1.19
N TYR A 83 8.23 4.35 1.39
CA TYR A 83 7.72 3.52 0.30
C TYR A 83 6.37 2.90 0.67
N ILE A 84 5.45 2.92 -0.29
CA ILE A 84 4.15 2.26 -0.22
C ILE A 84 4.09 1.26 -1.37
N GLY A 85 3.99 -0.02 -1.03
CA GLY A 85 3.95 -1.11 -1.99
C GLY A 85 2.68 -1.94 -1.89
N LYS A 86 2.41 -2.70 -2.95
CA LYS A 86 1.39 -3.76 -2.95
C LYS A 86 2.06 -5.13 -2.97
N GLY A 87 1.65 -6.00 -2.06
CA GLY A 87 1.99 -7.41 -2.02
C GLY A 87 0.85 -8.26 -2.60
N MET A 88 1.18 -9.42 -3.13
CA MET A 88 0.23 -10.43 -3.60
C MET A 88 0.84 -11.81 -3.34
N ARG A 89 0.05 -12.73 -2.76
CA ARG A 89 0.54 -14.06 -2.32
C ARG A 89 1.08 -14.91 -3.47
N ASP A 90 0.58 -14.70 -4.69
CA ASP A 90 0.89 -15.58 -5.82
C ASP A 90 2.14 -15.17 -6.60
N ARG A 91 2.78 -14.04 -6.28
CA ARG A 91 3.94 -13.53 -7.04
C ARG A 91 5.14 -14.47 -7.05
N PRO A 92 5.56 -15.11 -5.94
CA PRO A 92 6.66 -16.07 -5.98
C PRO A 92 6.36 -17.26 -6.91
N TYR A 93 5.14 -17.80 -6.85
CA TYR A 93 4.72 -18.91 -7.70
C TYR A 93 4.59 -18.48 -9.17
N PHE A 94 4.05 -17.28 -9.43
CA PHE A 94 3.94 -16.71 -10.77
C PHE A 94 5.32 -16.61 -11.44
N HIS A 95 6.31 -16.05 -10.73
CA HIS A 95 7.68 -15.94 -11.25
C HIS A 95 8.31 -17.32 -11.51
N LEU A 96 8.05 -18.31 -10.65
CA LEU A 96 8.50 -19.68 -10.86
C LEU A 96 7.86 -20.31 -12.11
N TYR A 97 6.55 -20.15 -12.28
CA TYR A 97 5.84 -20.64 -13.47
C TYR A 97 6.34 -19.97 -14.76
N GLU A 98 6.59 -18.66 -14.74
CA GLU A 98 7.17 -17.95 -15.88
C GLU A 98 8.57 -18.46 -16.23
N ALA A 99 9.44 -18.65 -15.22
CA ALA A 99 10.77 -19.21 -15.42
C ALA A 99 10.72 -20.64 -16.02
N ILE A 100 9.80 -21.49 -15.54
CA ILE A 100 9.61 -22.85 -16.07
C ILE A 100 9.11 -22.81 -17.52
N LYS A 101 8.15 -21.92 -17.84
CA LYS A 101 7.67 -21.74 -19.22
C LYS A 101 8.78 -21.27 -20.16
N HIS A 102 9.58 -20.30 -19.73
CA HIS A 102 10.74 -19.82 -20.50
C HIS A 102 11.77 -20.92 -20.76
N LYS A 103 11.97 -21.86 -19.82
CA LYS A 103 12.85 -23.01 -20.01
C LYS A 103 12.30 -24.01 -21.04
N LYS A 104 10.97 -24.21 -21.10
CA LYS A 104 10.30 -25.17 -21.99
C LYS A 104 10.10 -24.63 -23.41
N SER A 105 10.03 -23.32 -23.57
CA SER A 105 9.91 -22.64 -24.85
C SER A 105 10.91 -21.49 -24.89
N PRO A 106 12.18 -21.73 -25.28
CA PRO A 106 13.13 -20.66 -25.47
C PRO A 106 12.71 -19.89 -26.73
N THR A 107 11.77 -18.96 -26.59
CA THR A 107 11.50 -18.00 -27.66
C THR A 107 12.77 -17.20 -27.88
N LYS A 108 13.36 -17.34 -29.07
CA LYS A 108 14.47 -16.49 -29.51
C LYS A 108 14.01 -15.03 -29.33
N LYS A 109 14.69 -14.29 -28.46
CA LYS A 109 14.58 -12.82 -28.46
C LYS A 109 15.06 -12.36 -29.84
N VAL A 110 14.12 -12.05 -30.74
CA VAL A 110 14.44 -11.28 -31.94
C VAL A 110 14.79 -9.89 -31.41
N HIS A 111 16.08 -9.57 -31.43
CA HIS A 111 16.53 -8.18 -31.35
C HIS A 111 15.99 -7.47 -32.60
N LEU A 112 14.89 -6.76 -32.46
CA LEU A 112 14.58 -5.67 -33.39
C LEU A 112 15.50 -4.52 -32.97
N VAL A 113 16.55 -4.33 -33.74
CA VAL A 113 17.43 -3.17 -33.70
C VAL A 113 16.79 -2.08 -34.56
N ALA A 114 16.78 -0.87 -34.00
CA ALA A 114 16.38 0.43 -34.55
C ALA A 114 14.88 0.69 -34.68
#